data_AF-A0A3M7QRV7-F1
#
_entry.id   AF-A0A3M7QRV7-F1
#
_cell.length_a   1.000
_cell.length_b   1.000
_cell.length_c   1.000
_cell.angle_alpha   90.00
_cell.angle_beta   90.00
_cell.angle_gamma   90.00
#
_symmetry.space_group_name_H-M   'P 1'
#
loop_
_entity.id
_entity.type
_entity.pdbx_description
1 polymer ?
#
loop_
_entity_poly.entity_id
_entity_poly.type
_entity_poly.pdbx_seq_one_letter_code
_entity_poly.pdbx_strand_id
1 'polypeptide(L)'
;MVKEMKLKFFDIEFDNKNKHTYTNGIHSSAIDHVIGPKHLVDVVQNVKIYPTDPINLSDHLPLISELKIKINNVKKKPKKRETKRNGIKKINWNDTNVRMEYASLLEKEIKTNKLIERLNNG
;
A
#
# COMPACT_ATOMS: atom_id res chain seq x y z
N MET A 1 -21.96 -0.26 -23.30
CA MET A 1 -21.00 -1.19 -23.90
C MET A 1 -19.72 -1.16 -23.08
N VAL A 2 -19.50 -2.16 -22.22
CA VAL A 2 -18.25 -2.27 -21.45
C VAL A 2 -17.20 -2.81 -22.42
N LYS A 3 -16.14 -2.05 -22.69
CA LYS A 3 -15.01 -2.54 -23.49
C LYS A 3 -14.32 -3.62 -22.69
N GLU A 4 -14.37 -4.87 -23.16
CA GLU A 4 -13.52 -5.93 -22.64
C GLU A 4 -12.05 -5.51 -22.82
N MET A 5 -11.43 -5.11 -21.72
CA MET A 5 -9.99 -4.92 -21.69
C MET A 5 -9.36 -6.31 -21.71
N LYS A 6 -8.56 -6.60 -22.74
CA LYS A 6 -7.69 -7.79 -22.79
C LYS A 6 -6.60 -7.64 -21.72
N LEU A 7 -6.96 -8.00 -20.48
CA LEU A 7 -6.02 -8.15 -19.37
C LEU A 7 -5.17 -9.39 -19.63
N LYS A 8 -3.88 -9.31 -19.35
CA LYS A 8 -3.00 -10.48 -19.34
C LYS A 8 -2.60 -10.74 -17.91
N PHE A 9 -2.67 -12.00 -17.51
CA PHE A 9 -2.07 -12.45 -16.28
C PHE A 9 -0.55 -12.46 -16.44
N PHE A 10 0.14 -11.90 -15.47
CA PHE A 10 1.57 -11.97 -15.37
C PHE A 10 1.91 -13.27 -14.63
N ASP A 11 1.97 -14.39 -15.34
CA ASP A 11 2.80 -15.53 -14.90
C ASP A 11 4.26 -15.13 -15.11
N ILE A 12 4.71 -14.10 -14.38
CA ILE A 12 6.14 -13.89 -14.24
C ILE A 12 6.55 -15.05 -13.35
N GLU A 13 7.24 -16.02 -13.94
CA GLU A 13 8.00 -17.01 -13.18
C GLU A 13 8.84 -16.22 -12.19
N PHE A 14 8.33 -16.16 -10.96
CA PHE A 14 8.99 -15.45 -9.89
C PHE A 14 10.38 -16.06 -9.78
N ASP A 15 11.41 -15.28 -10.08
CA ASP A 15 12.81 -15.68 -9.89
C ASP A 15 13.12 -15.68 -8.39
N ASN A 16 12.45 -16.57 -7.65
CA ASN A 16 12.39 -16.57 -6.21
C ASN A 16 12.61 -17.98 -5.66
N LYS A 17 13.39 -18.02 -4.58
CA LYS A 17 13.43 -19.17 -3.67
C LYS A 17 12.09 -19.37 -2.92
N ASN A 18 11.30 -18.30 -2.77
CA ASN A 18 10.01 -18.30 -2.09
C ASN A 18 8.87 -18.49 -3.10
N LYS A 19 7.95 -19.43 -2.80
CA LYS A 19 6.83 -19.81 -3.68
C LYS A 19 5.45 -19.36 -3.16
N HIS A 20 5.39 -18.58 -2.09
CA HIS A 20 4.14 -18.15 -1.46
C HIS A 20 4.18 -16.66 -1.15
N THR A 21 3.02 -16.02 -1.18
CA THR A 21 2.82 -14.62 -0.75
C THR A 21 1.98 -14.53 0.51
N TYR A 22 1.38 -15.64 0.95
CA TYR A 22 0.60 -15.75 2.17
C TYR A 22 1.02 -16.99 2.96
N THR A 23 1.03 -16.88 4.29
CA THR A 23 1.15 -18.02 5.20
C THR A 23 0.44 -17.76 6.52
N ASN A 24 -0.23 -18.78 7.07
CA ASN A 24 -0.75 -18.74 8.44
C ASN A 24 0.11 -19.55 9.43
N GLY A 25 1.32 -19.92 9.04
CA GLY A 25 2.25 -20.77 9.80
C GLY A 25 2.05 -22.27 9.58
N ILE A 26 0.92 -22.71 9.03
CA ILE A 26 0.62 -24.12 8.72
C ILE A 26 0.52 -24.33 7.21
N HIS A 27 -0.19 -23.44 6.53
CA HIS A 27 -0.43 -23.47 5.10
C HIS A 27 0.16 -22.22 4.44
N SER A 28 0.60 -22.39 3.19
CA SER A 28 1.13 -21.30 2.37
C SER A 28 0.51 -21.33 0.98
N SER A 29 0.24 -20.14 0.43
CA SER A 29 -0.34 -19.98 -0.90
C SER A 29 0.19 -18.73 -1.59
N ALA A 30 0.14 -18.73 -2.92
CA ALA A 30 0.40 -17.54 -3.74
C ALA A 30 -0.95 -16.96 -4.20
N ILE A 31 -1.42 -15.93 -3.49
CA ILE A 31 -2.73 -15.32 -3.73
C ILE A 31 -2.64 -13.83 -4.10
N ASP A 32 -1.44 -13.26 -4.04
CA ASP A 32 -1.18 -11.89 -4.44
C ASP A 32 -0.73 -11.84 -5.91
N HIS A 33 -1.23 -10.84 -6.63
CA HIS A 33 -1.04 -10.73 -8.08
C HIS A 33 -0.73 -9.30 -8.50
N VAL A 34 0.11 -9.16 -9.53
CA VAL A 34 0.32 -7.90 -10.24
C VAL A 34 -0.41 -8.01 -11.57
N ILE A 35 -1.43 -7.16 -11.77
CA ILE A 35 -2.30 -7.22 -12.95
C ILE A 35 -2.23 -5.90 -13.69
N GLY A 36 -2.19 -5.96 -15.02
CA GLY A 36 -2.12 -4.77 -15.85
C GLY A 36 -2.59 -5.00 -17.28
N PRO A 37 -2.81 -3.92 -18.05
CA PRO A 37 -3.08 -3.99 -19.47
C PRO A 37 -1.93 -4.68 -20.22
N LYS A 38 -2.26 -5.44 -21.28
CA LYS A 38 -1.26 -6.15 -22.12
C LYS A 38 -0.10 -5.27 -22.61
N HIS A 39 -0.34 -3.98 -22.89
CA HIS A 39 0.71 -3.07 -23.38
C HIS A 39 1.70 -2.62 -22.29
N LEU A 40 1.40 -2.83 -21.02
CA LEU A 40 2.34 -2.59 -19.92
C LEU A 40 3.21 -3.81 -19.65
N VAL A 41 2.92 -4.96 -20.27
CA VAL A 41 3.70 -6.19 -20.05
C VAL A 41 5.16 -5.98 -20.42
N ASP A 42 5.40 -5.32 -21.56
CA ASP A 42 6.75 -5.03 -22.07
C ASP A 42 7.52 -4.01 -21.20
N VAL A 43 6.83 -3.36 -20.25
CA VAL A 43 7.41 -2.40 -19.30
C VAL A 43 7.83 -3.09 -18.01
N VAL A 44 7.18 -4.20 -17.63
CA VAL A 44 7.54 -4.94 -16.42
C VAL A 44 8.81 -5.73 -16.68
N GLN A 45 9.91 -5.38 -16.00
CA GLN A 45 11.19 -6.07 -16.12
C GLN A 45 11.26 -7.29 -15.22
N ASN A 46 10.67 -7.19 -14.02
CA ASN A 46 10.78 -8.22 -13.00
C ASN A 46 9.65 -8.10 -11.99
N VAL A 47 9.25 -9.22 -11.40
CA VAL A 47 8.40 -9.27 -10.21
C VAL A 47 8.97 -10.29 -9.23
N LYS A 48 9.18 -9.86 -7.98
CA LYS A 48 9.77 -10.65 -6.91
C LYS A 48 8.94 -10.57 -5.64
N ILE A 49 9.06 -11.59 -4.81
CA ILE A 49 8.46 -11.66 -3.48
C ILE A 49 9.55 -11.19 -2.54
N TYR A 50 9.25 -10.15 -1.76
CA TYR A 50 10.18 -9.67 -0.78
C TYR A 50 10.30 -10.71 0.35
N PRO A 51 11.53 -11.09 0.74
CA PRO A 51 11.71 -12.09 1.77
C PRO A 51 11.14 -11.64 3.11
N THR A 52 10.85 -12.62 3.96
CA THR A 52 10.34 -12.45 5.32
C THR A 52 11.25 -11.51 6.10
N ASP A 53 10.71 -10.39 6.55
CA ASP A 53 11.36 -9.51 7.53
C ASP A 53 10.86 -9.92 8.93
N PRO A 54 11.73 -10.19 9.92
CA PRO A 54 11.32 -10.55 11.27
C PRO A 54 10.48 -9.47 11.98
N ILE A 55 10.48 -8.23 11.47
CA ILE A 55 9.67 -7.12 11.99
C ILE A 55 8.29 -7.07 11.31
N ASN A 56 8.11 -7.77 10.19
CA ASN A 56 6.84 -7.81 9.48
C ASN A 56 5.85 -8.73 10.21
N LEU A 57 4.83 -8.12 10.81
CA LEU A 57 3.75 -8.82 11.54
C LEU A 57 2.61 -9.29 10.63
N SER A 58 2.69 -9.05 9.33
CA SER A 58 1.68 -9.52 8.37
C SER A 58 1.91 -10.99 8.00
N ASP A 59 0.81 -11.70 7.82
CA ASP A 59 0.70 -13.02 7.20
C ASP A 59 0.94 -13.01 5.67
N HIS A 60 1.13 -11.83 5.07
CA HIS A 60 1.49 -11.67 3.67
C HIS A 60 2.92 -11.16 3.44
N LEU A 61 3.57 -11.69 2.41
CA LEU A 61 4.84 -11.21 1.89
C LEU A 61 4.61 -10.18 0.78
N PRO A 62 5.33 -9.04 0.79
CA PRO A 62 5.19 -8.02 -0.24
C PRO A 62 5.59 -8.52 -1.63
N LEU A 63 4.88 -8.04 -2.66
CA LEU A 63 5.30 -8.14 -4.05
C LEU A 63 5.99 -6.86 -4.51
N ILE A 64 7.14 -6.99 -5.15
CA ILE A 64 7.90 -5.88 -5.73
C ILE A 64 7.97 -6.07 -7.24
N SER A 65 7.53 -5.05 -7.98
CA SER A 65 7.60 -5.01 -9.44
C SER A 65 8.58 -3.95 -9.91
N GLU A 66 9.47 -4.32 -10.81
CA GLU A 66 10.40 -3.39 -11.47
C GLU A 66 9.85 -3.01 -12.85
N LEU A 67 9.77 -1.71 -13.14
CA LEU A 67 9.17 -1.16 -14.34
C LEU A 67 10.18 -0.31 -15.13
N LYS A 68 10.41 -0.65 -16.40
CA LYS A 68 11.22 0.15 -17.34
C LYS A 68 10.41 1.23 -18.02
N ILE A 69 10.14 2.31 -17.31
CA ILE A 69 9.37 3.42 -17.88
C ILE A 69 10.30 4.34 -18.68
N LYS A 70 10.09 4.43 -19.99
CA LYS A 70 10.68 5.53 -20.79
C LYS A 70 9.92 6.82 -20.44
N ILE A 71 10.50 7.62 -19.56
CA ILE A 71 9.99 8.97 -19.29
C ILE A 71 10.36 9.82 -20.50
N ASN A 72 9.46 9.90 -21.47
CA ASN A 72 9.50 11.02 -22.40
C ASN A 72 9.27 12.26 -21.55
N ASN A 73 10.25 13.16 -21.53
CA ASN A 73 10.13 14.47 -20.88
C ASN A 73 9.04 15.29 -21.58
N VAL A 74 7.78 14.93 -21.33
CA VAL A 74 6.66 15.79 -21.64
C VAL A 74 6.85 16.96 -20.69
N LYS A 75 7.28 18.11 -21.23
CA LYS A 75 7.23 19.41 -20.54
C LYS A 75 5.77 19.81 -20.26
N LYS A 76 5.01 18.97 -19.58
CA LYS A 76 3.78 19.36 -18.91
C LYS A 76 4.18 19.54 -17.46
N LYS A 77 4.47 20.79 -17.10
CA LYS A 77 4.42 21.21 -15.69
C LYS A 77 3.19 20.53 -15.09
N PRO A 78 3.31 19.75 -14.00
CA PRO A 78 2.13 19.19 -13.37
C PRO A 78 1.19 20.37 -13.14
N LYS A 79 0.01 20.37 -13.77
CA LYS A 79 -1.03 21.32 -13.38
C LYS A 79 -1.25 21.02 -11.91
N LYS A 80 -0.76 21.90 -11.02
CA LYS A 80 -1.13 21.88 -9.62
C LYS A 80 -2.66 21.87 -9.63
N ARG A 81 -3.26 20.72 -9.35
CA ARG A 81 -4.66 20.70 -8.94
C ARG A 81 -4.62 21.43 -7.60
N GLU A 82 -4.89 22.72 -7.63
CA GLU A 82 -5.25 23.45 -6.44
C GLU A 82 -6.56 22.85 -5.95
N THR A 83 -6.48 21.81 -5.12
CA THR A 83 -7.58 21.52 -4.22
C THR A 83 -7.69 22.74 -3.32
N LYS A 84 -8.62 23.64 -3.61
CA LYS A 84 -9.10 24.67 -2.68
C LYS A 84 -9.70 23.95 -1.46
N ARG A 85 -8.85 23.46 -0.56
CA ARG A 85 -9.24 23.14 0.81
C ARG A 85 -9.29 24.47 1.55
N ASN A 86 -10.33 25.25 1.30
CA ASN A 86 -10.64 26.41 2.12
C ASN A 86 -10.96 25.90 3.53
N GLY A 87 -10.21 26.37 4.53
CA GLY A 87 -10.64 26.29 5.94
C GLY A 87 -9.94 25.27 6.84
N ILE A 88 -9.12 24.34 6.35
CA ILE A 88 -8.35 23.47 7.26
C ILE A 88 -7.09 24.22 7.68
N LYS A 89 -7.13 24.84 8.86
CA LYS A 89 -5.91 25.37 9.50
C LYS A 89 -4.90 24.23 9.60
N LYS A 90 -3.70 24.43 9.06
CA LYS A 90 -2.60 23.49 9.28
C LYS A 90 -2.26 23.51 10.76
N ILE A 91 -2.35 22.35 11.40
CA ILE A 91 -1.94 22.15 12.79
C ILE A 91 -0.41 22.19 12.84
N ASN A 92 0.15 22.98 13.76
CA ASN A 92 1.59 23.00 14.01
C ASN A 92 1.96 21.88 15.00
N TRP A 93 2.35 20.73 14.47
CA TRP A 93 2.71 19.56 15.29
C TRP A 93 4.02 19.73 16.09
N ASN A 94 4.82 20.77 15.81
CA ASN A 94 6.02 21.06 16.60
C ASN A 94 5.69 21.77 17.92
N ASP A 95 4.48 22.30 18.09
CA ASP A 95 4.03 22.90 19.33
C ASP A 95 3.72 21.81 20.37
N THR A 96 4.39 21.88 21.53
CA THR A 96 4.22 20.92 22.62
C THR A 96 2.81 20.98 23.22
N ASN A 97 2.20 22.16 23.32
CA ASN A 97 0.85 22.30 23.88
C ASN A 97 -0.19 21.66 22.98
N VAL A 98 -0.06 21.84 21.66
CA VAL A 98 -0.92 21.20 20.65
C VAL A 98 -0.82 19.67 20.73
N ARG A 99 0.39 19.14 20.93
CA ARG A 99 0.60 17.69 21.09
C ARG A 99 -0.03 17.14 22.37
N MET A 100 0.13 17.85 23.50
CA MET A 100 -0.45 17.45 24.78
C MET A 100 -1.98 17.49 24.75
N GLU A 101 -2.57 18.53 24.16
CA GLU A 101 -4.02 18.64 24.00
C GLU A 101 -4.58 17.50 23.15
N TYR A 102 -3.94 17.23 22.01
CA TYR A 102 -4.32 16.11 21.14
C TYR A 102 -4.24 14.75 21.85
N ALA A 103 -3.15 14.49 22.57
CA ALA A 103 -2.96 13.23 23.30
C ALA A 103 -4.05 13.02 24.35
N SER A 104 -4.41 14.07 25.10
CA SER A 104 -5.48 14.04 26.11
C SER A 104 -6.85 13.73 25.48
N LEU A 105 -7.17 14.36 24.36
CA LEU A 105 -8.42 14.10 23.63
C LEU A 105 -8.47 12.67 23.10
N LEU A 106 -7.37 12.19 22.54
CA LEU A 106 -7.25 10.82 22.02
C LEU A 106 -7.43 9.78 23.13
N GLU A 107 -6.77 9.96 24.28
CA GLU A 107 -6.92 9.07 25.44
C GLU A 107 -8.36 9.01 25.93
N LYS A 108 -9.03 10.18 26.00
CA LYS A 108 -10.43 10.25 26.39
C LYS A 108 -11.31 9.46 25.42
N GLU A 109 -11.10 9.62 24.13
CA GLU A 109 -11.89 8.95 23.10
C GLU A 109 -11.67 7.43 23.08
N ILE A 110 -10.43 6.97 23.27
CA ILE A 110 -10.09 5.55 23.42
C ILE A 110 -10.83 4.93 24.61
N LYS A 111 -10.82 5.60 25.77
CA LYS A 111 -11.50 5.15 27.00
C LYS A 111 -13.02 5.14 26.82
N THR A 112 -13.60 6.23 26.31
CA THR A 112 -15.05 6.37 26.12
C THR A 112 -15.60 5.30 25.17
N ASN A 113 -14.92 5.04 24.07
CA ASN A 113 -15.39 4.09 23.06
C ASN A 113 -14.93 2.65 23.28
N LYS A 114 -14.20 2.37 24.37
CA LYS A 114 -13.61 1.05 24.67
C LYS A 114 -12.87 0.46 23.47
N LEU A 115 -12.17 1.31 22.71
CA LEU A 115 -11.59 0.92 21.42
C LEU A 115 -10.56 -0.20 21.56
N ILE A 116 -9.88 -0.27 22.71
CA ILE A 116 -8.91 -1.33 23.02
C ILE A 116 -9.63 -2.65 23.39
N GLU A 117 -10.68 -2.61 24.20
CA GLU A 117 -11.42 -3.82 24.60
C GLU A 117 -12.14 -4.46 23.41
N ARG A 118 -12.60 -3.65 22.44
CA ARG A 118 -13.20 -4.15 21.19
C ARG A 118 -12.21 -4.84 20.27
N LEU A 119 -10.91 -4.52 20.36
CA LEU A 119 -9.86 -5.17 19.58
C LEU A 119 -9.45 -6.54 20.14
N ASN A 120 -9.60 -6.74 21.46
CA ASN A 120 -9.20 -7.99 22.13
C ASN A 120 -10.30 -9.06 22.17
N ASN A 121 -11.53 -8.71 21.75
CA ASN A 121 -12.70 -9.59 21.74
C ASN A 121 -13.15 -9.96 20.31
N GLY A 122 -12.29 -9.75 19.30
CA GLY A 122 -12.52 -10.09 17.89
C GLY A 122 -11.74 -11.32 17.46
#